data_AF-A0A918T0W2-F1
#
_entry.id   AF-A0A918T0W2-F1
#
_cell.length_a   1.000
_cell.length_b   1.000
_cell.length_c   1.000
_cell.angle_alpha   90.00
_cell.angle_beta   90.00
_cell.angle_gamma   90.00
#
_symmetry.space_group_name_H-M   'P 1'
#
loop_
_entity.id
_entity.type
_entity.pdbx_description
1 polymer ?
#
loop_
_entity_poly.entity_id
_entity_poly.type
_entity_poly.pdbx_seq_one_letter_code
_entity_poly.pdbx_strand_id
1 'polypeptide(L)'
;MSRKTDGDGTTDGTADRATARTAMARTTATGSRIRPALRPLVLAAALAATAFTFTAPPTALAAPAPGSDQVTLTIRHLDRAGAATSAYTTHVTGFSGPGAGVEERPHDDSGTVTLRLPKGRYLLDSTLGTEDGASGTDWIVQPRLDLDRDTTVTVDARTTAPVDVRPPEGGARPRHTLSYVEVGHDGVTRSANVISASGGLRVAHLGPAAEPGSVTASIDSYWSGAAADYGLGYRFTSDRALTGLVRHPAAADLATLKVRAADRDGAGGTGVAAFLPAEGTSAGLTTPLARTGTATFRVTPERGRWALLYSTPGAPGVMPNRYEAHVAARAGTTTTRTFDNAVLGPALDPLPGTGPAGVRDGDRLSLDLPLLADGEGHAPSEPSFRSATTTLHRDGVLTGTHRGAPGRASFTLADADRARYRLTATALHGTGTRAGRVSASWTFDSAATTGPAALPLSVVRFTPGLALDGTAPAGTDLRVPVTVQGPAAGPGTRALRVTVSTDGGATWTPAPVTGGAVTVRNPAPGGTVSFRAALTDTEGNTLDQTLGNAYRTR
;
A
#
# COMPACT_ATOMS: atom_id res chain seq x y z
N MET A 1 21.72 37.46 55.35
CA MET A 1 20.54 37.56 56.25
C MET A 1 20.50 38.96 56.84
N SER A 2 19.41 39.69 56.68
CA SER A 2 19.03 40.77 57.60
C SER A 2 17.54 41.11 57.40
N ARG A 3 16.87 41.60 58.44
CA ARG A 3 15.42 41.86 58.47
C ARG A 3 15.19 43.35 58.80
N LYS A 4 14.33 44.03 58.04
CA LYS A 4 13.68 45.26 58.50
C LYS A 4 12.26 45.31 57.94
N THR A 5 11.33 45.70 58.79
CA THR A 5 9.87 45.63 58.60
C THR A 5 9.24 46.92 59.11
N ASP A 6 8.15 47.34 58.47
CA ASP A 6 6.98 48.12 58.95
C ASP A 6 7.24 49.35 59.85
N GLY A 7 6.65 50.54 59.68
CA GLY A 7 5.67 51.11 58.74
C GLY A 7 5.59 52.63 59.04
N ASP A 8 4.53 53.41 58.85
CA ASP A 8 3.26 53.32 58.08
C ASP A 8 2.65 54.75 58.04
N GLY A 9 1.60 55.02 57.23
CA GLY A 9 0.75 56.22 57.35
C GLY A 9 0.35 56.93 56.05
N THR A 10 -0.96 57.18 55.89
CA THR A 10 -1.60 57.88 54.75
C THR A 10 -1.81 59.39 54.97
N THR A 11 -1.77 60.19 53.89
CA THR A 11 -2.59 61.42 53.74
C THR A 11 -3.07 61.63 52.29
N ASP A 12 -4.15 62.41 52.16
CA ASP A 12 -4.99 62.61 50.95
C ASP A 12 -4.52 63.78 50.05
N GLY A 13 -5.09 63.93 48.85
CA GLY A 13 -4.83 65.06 47.93
C GLY A 13 -5.51 64.93 46.55
N THR A 14 -6.51 65.77 46.27
CA THR A 14 -7.42 65.66 45.10
C THR A 14 -7.31 66.78 44.05
N ALA A 15 -7.84 66.50 42.84
CA ALA A 15 -8.16 67.42 41.71
C ALA A 15 -6.97 67.83 40.79
N ASP A 16 -7.18 68.18 39.49
CA ASP A 16 -8.41 68.65 38.82
C ASP A 16 -8.66 68.08 37.38
N ARG A 17 -9.76 68.56 36.76
CA ARG A 17 -10.47 68.22 35.49
C ARG A 17 -9.63 68.10 34.20
N ALA A 18 -9.93 67.19 33.25
CA ALA A 18 -11.13 66.99 32.38
C ALA A 18 -11.22 67.99 31.20
N THR A 19 -11.59 67.62 29.96
CA THR A 19 -12.85 67.00 29.48
C THR A 19 -12.65 66.15 28.20
N ALA A 20 -13.24 64.96 28.05
CA ALA A 20 -14.57 64.59 27.46
C ALA A 20 -14.65 64.70 25.92
N ARG A 21 -15.32 63.81 25.15
CA ARG A 21 -16.57 63.01 25.34
C ARG A 21 -16.44 61.57 24.77
N THR A 22 -16.99 60.49 25.35
CA THR A 22 -18.41 59.97 25.39
C THR A 22 -18.87 59.37 24.04
N ALA A 23 -19.51 58.18 23.87
CA ALA A 23 -20.21 57.19 24.75
C ALA A 23 -19.71 55.73 24.44
N MET A 24 -19.97 54.61 25.15
CA MET A 24 -21.11 54.05 25.94
C MET A 24 -22.38 53.65 25.13
N ALA A 25 -23.09 52.53 25.40
CA ALA A 25 -22.84 51.29 26.17
C ALA A 25 -24.01 50.26 26.03
N ARG A 26 -23.85 49.03 26.58
CA ARG A 26 -24.90 48.01 26.92
C ARG A 26 -25.60 47.35 25.71
N THR A 27 -26.16 46.13 25.76
CA THR A 27 -26.17 45.00 26.75
C THR A 27 -26.16 43.67 25.94
N THR A 28 -26.38 42.42 26.39
CA THR A 28 -27.02 41.80 27.58
C THR A 28 -26.44 40.38 27.78
N ALA A 29 -26.86 39.61 28.79
CA ALA A 29 -26.55 38.18 28.91
C ALA A 29 -27.77 37.34 29.35
N THR A 30 -27.97 36.18 28.70
CA THR A 30 -28.82 35.07 29.15
C THR A 30 -28.18 33.78 28.62
N GLY A 31 -28.14 32.69 29.39
CA GLY A 31 -27.33 31.51 29.06
C GLY A 31 -28.05 30.17 29.18
N SER A 32 -27.34 29.09 28.83
CA SER A 32 -27.74 27.71 29.13
C SER A 32 -26.52 26.84 29.41
N ARG A 33 -26.71 25.73 30.14
CA ARG A 33 -25.66 24.80 30.56
C ARG A 33 -25.67 23.55 29.68
N ILE A 34 -24.57 23.23 28.99
CA ILE A 34 -24.32 21.90 28.42
C ILE A 34 -22.89 21.45 28.81
N ARG A 35 -22.74 20.14 29.10
CA ARG A 35 -21.49 19.53 29.56
C ARG A 35 -20.50 19.30 28.40
N PRO A 36 -19.17 19.29 28.65
CA PRO A 36 -18.21 18.94 27.61
C PRO A 36 -18.22 17.43 27.33
N ALA A 37 -18.74 17.04 26.16
CA ALA A 37 -18.50 15.73 25.57
C ALA A 37 -17.39 15.88 24.51
N LEU A 38 -16.22 15.29 24.76
CA LEU A 38 -15.06 15.39 23.87
C LEU A 38 -14.61 14.00 23.40
N ARG A 39 -14.37 13.88 22.09
CA ARG A 39 -13.94 12.70 21.33
C ARG A 39 -15.01 11.60 21.14
N PRO A 40 -14.89 10.75 20.09
CA PRO A 40 -13.84 10.73 19.06
C PRO A 40 -14.34 11.14 17.66
N LEU A 41 -13.51 11.90 16.94
CA LEU A 41 -13.64 12.10 15.49
C LEU A 41 -12.28 11.77 14.84
N VAL A 42 -11.94 10.48 14.86
CA VAL A 42 -10.66 9.92 14.38
C VAL A 42 -10.91 8.64 13.59
N LEU A 43 -11.67 8.75 12.49
CA LEU A 43 -11.89 7.65 11.55
C LEU A 43 -12.18 8.12 10.11
N ALA A 44 -11.47 9.17 9.65
CA ALA A 44 -11.67 9.76 8.32
C ALA A 44 -10.39 9.83 7.44
N ALA A 45 -9.19 9.67 8.02
CA ALA A 45 -7.92 9.92 7.33
C ALA A 45 -7.17 8.66 6.85
N ALA A 46 -7.67 7.45 7.15
CA ALA A 46 -6.94 6.18 6.91
C ALA A 46 -7.46 5.35 5.73
N LEU A 47 -8.56 5.76 5.09
CA LEU A 47 -9.18 5.06 3.95
C LEU A 47 -8.91 5.76 2.59
N ALA A 48 -8.37 6.97 2.60
CA ALA A 48 -8.20 7.83 1.41
C ALA A 48 -7.02 7.44 0.48
N ALA A 49 -6.49 6.21 0.59
CA ALA A 49 -5.27 5.78 -0.11
C ALA A 49 -5.26 4.30 -0.59
N THR A 50 -6.37 3.57 -0.46
CA THR A 50 -6.47 2.14 -0.87
C THR A 50 -7.71 1.80 -1.69
N ALA A 51 -8.38 2.82 -2.23
CA ALA A 51 -9.44 2.65 -3.23
C ALA A 51 -9.32 3.69 -4.35
N PHE A 52 -8.19 3.68 -5.08
CA PHE A 52 -8.14 4.36 -6.37
C PHE A 52 -8.93 3.54 -7.39
N THR A 53 -10.19 3.91 -7.60
CA THR A 53 -10.87 3.59 -8.85
C THR A 53 -10.12 4.28 -9.98
N PHE A 54 -9.36 3.51 -10.76
CA PHE A 54 -8.81 3.98 -12.03
C PHE A 54 -9.93 4.08 -13.07
N THR A 55 -10.85 5.03 -12.87
CA THR A 55 -11.62 5.61 -13.96
C THR A 55 -10.62 6.32 -14.86
N ALA A 56 -10.22 5.66 -15.94
CA ALA A 56 -9.53 6.35 -17.03
C ALA A 56 -10.39 7.54 -17.48
N PRO A 57 -9.80 8.70 -17.83
CA PRO A 57 -10.58 9.81 -18.34
C PRO A 57 -11.37 9.33 -19.56
N PRO A 58 -12.68 9.58 -19.64
CA PRO A 58 -13.49 9.08 -20.74
C PRO A 58 -12.96 9.63 -22.06
N THR A 59 -12.44 8.75 -22.92
CA THR A 59 -12.19 9.09 -24.32
C THR A 59 -13.54 9.43 -24.95
N ALA A 60 -13.74 10.71 -25.22
CA ALA A 60 -15.01 11.27 -25.69
C ALA A 60 -15.31 10.81 -27.13
N LEU A 61 -15.77 9.57 -27.27
CA LEU A 61 -16.38 9.05 -28.48
C LEU A 61 -17.71 9.78 -28.70
N ALA A 62 -17.93 10.27 -29.93
CA ALA A 62 -19.12 11.02 -30.27
C ALA A 62 -20.38 10.17 -30.09
N ALA A 63 -21.38 10.70 -29.39
CA ALA A 63 -22.65 10.01 -29.19
C ALA A 63 -23.34 9.74 -30.55
N PRO A 64 -23.75 8.49 -30.85
CA PRO A 64 -24.41 8.16 -32.11
C PRO A 64 -25.80 8.78 -32.19
N ALA A 65 -26.21 9.18 -33.41
CA ALA A 65 -27.51 9.78 -33.66
C ALA A 65 -28.67 8.77 -33.41
N PRO A 66 -29.84 9.23 -32.90
CA PRO A 66 -30.94 8.33 -32.55
C PRO A 66 -31.73 7.87 -33.80
N GLY A 67 -32.01 6.57 -33.93
CA GLY A 67 -32.94 6.12 -34.99
C GLY A 67 -33.02 4.65 -35.41
N SER A 68 -32.46 3.67 -34.69
CA SER A 68 -32.75 2.22 -34.91
C SER A 68 -32.01 1.28 -33.95
N ASP A 69 -30.86 1.70 -33.42
CA ASP A 69 -30.03 0.90 -32.51
C ASP A 69 -30.26 1.15 -31.02
N GLN A 70 -31.41 1.72 -30.67
CA GLN A 70 -31.85 1.95 -29.30
C GLN A 70 -32.97 0.96 -28.94
N VAL A 71 -32.91 0.37 -27.75
CA VAL A 71 -33.89 -0.58 -27.20
C VAL A 71 -34.22 -0.24 -25.75
N THR A 72 -35.39 -0.65 -25.29
CA THR A 72 -35.93 -0.32 -23.97
C THR A 72 -35.52 -1.37 -22.95
N LEU A 73 -34.77 -0.97 -21.92
CA LEU A 73 -34.53 -1.79 -20.72
C LEU A 73 -35.46 -1.31 -19.61
N THR A 74 -36.32 -2.21 -19.11
CA THR A 74 -37.10 -2.01 -17.89
C THR A 74 -36.52 -2.88 -16.78
N ILE A 75 -36.20 -2.29 -15.63
CA ILE A 75 -35.65 -3.00 -14.47
C ILE A 75 -36.62 -2.87 -13.30
N ARG A 76 -37.12 -4.01 -12.79
CA ARG A 76 -38.03 -4.10 -11.64
C ARG A 76 -37.27 -4.59 -10.42
N HIS A 77 -37.36 -3.90 -9.30
CA HIS A 77 -36.66 -4.23 -8.06
C HIS A 77 -37.66 -4.68 -7.00
N LEU A 78 -37.54 -5.94 -6.55
CA LEU A 78 -38.41 -6.57 -5.55
C LEU A 78 -37.63 -6.86 -4.25
N ASP A 79 -38.20 -6.46 -3.13
CA ASP A 79 -37.64 -6.70 -1.80
C ASP A 79 -37.82 -8.16 -1.32
N ARG A 80 -37.39 -8.45 -0.08
CA ARG A 80 -37.52 -9.80 0.51
C ARG A 80 -38.96 -10.23 0.78
N ALA A 81 -39.93 -9.30 0.80
CA ALA A 81 -41.36 -9.64 0.83
C ALA A 81 -41.94 -9.88 -0.58
N GLY A 82 -41.23 -9.44 -1.63
CA GLY A 82 -41.69 -9.46 -3.02
C GLY A 82 -42.47 -8.20 -3.42
N ALA A 83 -42.40 -7.13 -2.61
CA ALA A 83 -42.95 -5.83 -2.94
C ALA A 83 -41.96 -5.01 -3.77
N ALA A 84 -42.46 -4.12 -4.62
CA ALA A 84 -41.61 -3.16 -5.33
C ALA A 84 -40.98 -2.16 -4.33
N THR A 85 -39.70 -1.83 -4.51
CA THR A 85 -38.93 -1.02 -3.55
C THR A 85 -38.09 0.06 -4.21
N SER A 86 -38.03 1.25 -3.61
CA SER A 86 -37.11 2.34 -3.96
C SER A 86 -35.72 2.19 -3.33
N ALA A 87 -35.56 1.28 -2.35
CA ALA A 87 -34.33 1.06 -1.59
C ALA A 87 -33.34 0.18 -2.37
N TYR A 88 -32.80 0.72 -3.46
CA TYR A 88 -31.80 0.07 -4.31
C TYR A 88 -30.81 1.06 -4.92
N THR A 89 -29.67 0.53 -5.38
CA THR A 89 -28.75 1.19 -6.32
C THR A 89 -28.36 0.18 -7.39
N THR A 90 -28.57 0.54 -8.66
CA THR A 90 -28.30 -0.32 -9.82
C THR A 90 -27.30 0.35 -10.75
N HIS A 91 -26.36 -0.41 -11.30
CA HIS A 91 -25.47 0.03 -12.38
C HIS A 91 -25.71 -0.82 -13.63
N VAL A 92 -25.60 -0.20 -14.80
CA VAL A 92 -25.66 -0.88 -16.09
C VAL A 92 -24.49 -0.38 -16.93
N THR A 93 -23.53 -1.27 -17.23
CA THR A 93 -22.25 -0.90 -17.87
C THR A 93 -22.03 -1.72 -19.13
N GLY A 94 -21.83 -1.06 -20.27
CA GLY A 94 -21.70 -1.71 -21.58
C GLY A 94 -20.32 -2.28 -21.85
N PHE A 95 -20.26 -3.38 -22.60
CA PHE A 95 -19.03 -4.03 -23.06
C PHE A 95 -18.74 -3.77 -24.55
N SER A 96 -19.72 -4.04 -25.40
CA SER A 96 -19.53 -4.21 -26.84
C SER A 96 -20.74 -3.70 -27.65
N GLY A 97 -20.56 -3.53 -28.96
CA GLY A 97 -21.54 -2.91 -29.85
C GLY A 97 -21.70 -1.40 -29.60
N PRO A 98 -22.77 -0.77 -30.13
CA PRO A 98 -23.12 0.63 -29.86
C PRO A 98 -23.18 0.99 -28.37
N GLY A 99 -23.41 0.00 -27.48
CA GLY A 99 -23.45 0.18 -26.04
C GLY A 99 -22.10 0.26 -25.31
N ALA A 100 -20.96 -0.01 -25.97
CA ALA A 100 -19.67 -0.27 -25.31
C ALA A 100 -19.14 0.82 -24.35
N GLY A 101 -19.52 2.08 -24.57
CA GLY A 101 -19.13 3.24 -23.74
C GLY A 101 -20.19 3.71 -22.72
N VAL A 102 -21.27 2.95 -22.52
CA VAL A 102 -22.36 3.32 -21.61
C VAL A 102 -22.05 2.92 -20.18
N GLU A 103 -22.30 3.83 -19.24
CA GLU A 103 -22.30 3.59 -17.79
C GLU A 103 -23.50 4.36 -17.18
N GLU A 104 -24.55 3.64 -16.81
CA GLU A 104 -25.80 4.21 -16.29
C GLU A 104 -26.04 3.80 -14.84
N ARG A 105 -26.71 4.69 -14.08
CA ARG A 105 -27.09 4.48 -12.68
C ARG A 105 -28.60 4.69 -12.47
N PRO A 106 -29.45 3.86 -13.10
CA PRO A 106 -30.89 4.12 -13.17
C PRO A 106 -31.58 3.91 -11.82
N HIS A 107 -32.40 4.88 -11.42
CA HIS A 107 -33.24 4.84 -10.22
C HIS A 107 -34.62 5.47 -10.51
N ASP A 108 -35.64 4.97 -9.80
CA ASP A 108 -37.02 5.43 -9.80
C ASP A 108 -37.70 4.91 -8.51
N ASP A 109 -38.43 5.80 -7.81
CA ASP A 109 -39.07 5.50 -6.51
C ASP A 109 -40.20 4.46 -6.56
N SER A 110 -40.74 4.15 -7.74
CA SER A 110 -41.71 3.06 -7.91
C SER A 110 -41.09 1.66 -7.80
N GLY A 111 -39.75 1.57 -7.76
CA GLY A 111 -39.01 0.31 -7.90
C GLY A 111 -38.94 -0.21 -9.34
N THR A 112 -39.59 0.44 -10.31
CA THR A 112 -39.54 0.07 -11.73
C THR A 112 -39.00 1.22 -12.57
N VAL A 113 -37.72 1.18 -12.90
CA VAL A 113 -37.07 2.15 -13.77
C VAL A 113 -37.06 1.66 -15.22
N THR A 114 -37.21 2.57 -16.19
CA THR A 114 -37.14 2.26 -17.63
C THR A 114 -36.24 3.26 -18.34
N LEU A 115 -35.27 2.75 -19.09
CA LEU A 115 -34.27 3.52 -19.82
C LEU A 115 -34.16 3.00 -21.25
N ARG A 116 -33.83 3.88 -22.21
CA ARG A 116 -33.48 3.47 -23.57
C ARG A 116 -31.96 3.45 -23.71
N LEU A 117 -31.45 2.30 -24.12
CA LEU A 117 -30.03 2.02 -24.26
C LEU A 117 -29.70 1.62 -25.69
N PRO A 118 -28.48 1.89 -26.18
CA PRO A 118 -27.97 1.26 -27.39
C PRO A 118 -28.00 -0.28 -27.28
N LYS A 119 -28.08 -0.98 -28.42
CA LYS A 119 -27.90 -2.44 -28.46
C LYS A 119 -26.47 -2.82 -28.07
N GLY A 120 -26.30 -3.96 -27.39
CA GLY A 120 -24.99 -4.48 -26.98
C GLY A 120 -25.01 -5.52 -25.86
N ARG A 121 -23.82 -6.00 -25.45
CA ARG A 121 -23.60 -6.74 -24.20
C ARG A 121 -23.42 -5.74 -23.06
N TYR A 122 -24.05 -6.04 -21.92
CA TYR A 122 -23.98 -5.26 -20.69
C TYR A 122 -23.69 -6.15 -19.47
N LEU A 123 -22.98 -5.59 -18.50
CA LEU A 123 -23.02 -5.98 -17.09
C LEU A 123 -24.17 -5.22 -16.42
N LEU A 124 -24.95 -5.90 -15.59
CA LEU A 124 -25.88 -5.26 -14.66
C LEU A 124 -25.57 -5.76 -13.25
N ASP A 125 -25.47 -4.84 -12.29
CA ASP A 125 -25.45 -5.17 -10.87
C ASP A 125 -26.46 -4.30 -10.11
N SER A 126 -27.05 -4.84 -9.05
CA SER A 126 -28.00 -4.12 -8.21
C SER A 126 -27.82 -4.51 -6.75
N THR A 127 -27.77 -3.49 -5.89
CA THR A 127 -27.72 -3.62 -4.43
C THR A 127 -29.06 -3.17 -3.88
N LEU A 128 -29.80 -4.06 -3.22
CA LEU A 128 -31.06 -3.79 -2.52
C LEU A 128 -30.81 -3.75 -1.01
N GLY A 129 -31.42 -2.78 -0.32
CA GLY A 129 -31.27 -2.54 1.11
C GLY A 129 -31.23 -1.05 1.46
N THR A 130 -31.19 -0.75 2.75
CA THR A 130 -31.00 0.63 3.25
C THR A 130 -29.54 1.06 3.12
N GLU A 131 -29.27 2.36 2.89
CA GLU A 131 -27.90 2.89 2.74
C GLU A 131 -27.00 2.64 3.96
N ASP A 132 -27.60 2.55 5.15
CA ASP A 132 -26.91 2.22 6.41
C ASP A 132 -26.62 0.72 6.59
N GLY A 133 -27.15 -0.13 5.70
CA GLY A 133 -27.04 -1.60 5.76
C GLY A 133 -27.78 -2.25 6.93
N ALA A 134 -28.60 -1.53 7.70
CA ALA A 134 -29.18 -2.02 8.95
C ALA A 134 -30.14 -3.22 8.77
N SER A 135 -30.72 -3.40 7.58
CA SER A 135 -31.57 -4.55 7.22
C SER A 135 -30.79 -5.72 6.56
N GLY A 136 -29.46 -5.62 6.49
CA GLY A 136 -28.61 -6.43 5.62
C GLY A 136 -28.60 -5.91 4.18
N THR A 137 -27.91 -6.65 3.29
CA THR A 137 -27.63 -6.21 1.91
C THR A 137 -27.90 -7.36 0.94
N ASP A 138 -28.70 -7.12 -0.11
CA ASP A 138 -28.93 -8.08 -1.19
C ASP A 138 -28.25 -7.61 -2.47
N TRP A 139 -27.18 -8.30 -2.89
CA TRP A 139 -26.42 -7.92 -4.09
C TRP A 139 -26.60 -8.93 -5.22
N ILE A 140 -27.17 -8.47 -6.33
CA ILE A 140 -27.62 -9.32 -7.44
C ILE A 140 -26.86 -8.90 -8.69
N VAL A 141 -26.13 -9.84 -9.29
CA VAL A 141 -25.27 -9.57 -10.45
C VAL A 141 -25.74 -10.39 -11.64
N GLN A 142 -25.96 -9.72 -12.77
CA GLN A 142 -26.16 -10.31 -14.09
C GLN A 142 -24.91 -10.06 -14.96
N PRO A 143 -23.94 -10.99 -15.00
CA PRO A 143 -22.75 -10.89 -15.85
C PRO A 143 -23.07 -10.75 -17.34
N ARG A 144 -24.21 -11.27 -17.76
CA ARG A 144 -24.65 -11.33 -19.15
C ARG A 144 -26.04 -10.74 -19.32
N LEU A 145 -26.10 -9.48 -19.72
CA LEU A 145 -27.30 -8.86 -20.29
C LEU A 145 -27.07 -8.64 -21.79
N ASP A 146 -27.82 -9.35 -22.63
CA ASP A 146 -27.93 -9.10 -24.07
C ASP A 146 -29.07 -8.09 -24.29
N LEU A 147 -28.78 -6.93 -24.88
CA LEU A 147 -29.79 -5.97 -25.35
C LEU A 147 -29.84 -5.97 -26.87
N ASP A 148 -30.66 -6.86 -27.43
CA ASP A 148 -30.98 -6.94 -28.87
C ASP A 148 -32.35 -6.32 -29.21
N ARG A 149 -33.27 -6.31 -28.24
CA ARG A 149 -34.65 -5.83 -28.29
C ARG A 149 -35.11 -5.32 -26.91
N ASP A 150 -36.32 -4.77 -26.87
CA ASP A 150 -36.96 -4.37 -25.61
C ASP A 150 -36.98 -5.53 -24.60
N THR A 151 -36.44 -5.29 -23.41
CA THR A 151 -36.06 -6.32 -22.42
C THR A 151 -36.50 -5.89 -21.02
N THR A 152 -37.15 -6.80 -20.29
CA THR A 152 -37.47 -6.59 -18.86
C THR A 152 -36.60 -7.48 -17.99
N VAL A 153 -35.88 -6.87 -17.06
CA VAL A 153 -35.11 -7.55 -16.00
C VAL A 153 -35.89 -7.42 -14.69
N THR A 154 -35.91 -8.47 -13.87
CA THR A 154 -36.45 -8.41 -12.51
C THR A 154 -35.34 -8.80 -11.53
N VAL A 155 -34.94 -7.84 -10.71
CA VAL A 155 -34.00 -7.98 -9.61
C VAL A 155 -34.81 -8.30 -8.36
N ASP A 156 -34.70 -9.52 -7.85
CA ASP A 156 -35.56 -10.03 -6.77
C ASP A 156 -34.72 -10.49 -5.57
N ALA A 157 -34.78 -9.75 -4.46
CA ALA A 157 -34.01 -10.04 -3.24
C ALA A 157 -34.34 -11.41 -2.61
N ARG A 158 -35.45 -12.06 -3.00
CA ARG A 158 -35.79 -13.43 -2.54
C ARG A 158 -34.93 -14.50 -3.20
N THR A 159 -34.26 -14.18 -4.32
CA THR A 159 -33.36 -15.10 -5.04
C THR A 159 -31.96 -15.19 -4.43
N THR A 160 -31.58 -14.26 -3.56
CA THR A 160 -30.25 -14.25 -2.94
C THR A 160 -30.09 -15.37 -1.92
N ALA A 161 -28.85 -15.85 -1.77
CA ALA A 161 -28.46 -16.73 -0.68
C ALA A 161 -27.38 -16.06 0.19
N PRO A 162 -27.32 -16.36 1.50
CA PRO A 162 -26.45 -15.63 2.43
C PRO A 162 -24.96 -15.87 2.19
N VAL A 163 -24.16 -14.87 2.56
CA VAL A 163 -22.70 -14.97 2.69
C VAL A 163 -22.36 -15.15 4.18
N ASP A 164 -22.16 -16.40 4.59
CA ASP A 164 -21.77 -16.80 5.94
C ASP A 164 -20.32 -17.29 5.95
N VAL A 165 -19.41 -16.32 6.05
CA VAL A 165 -17.96 -16.53 6.11
C VAL A 165 -17.46 -16.00 7.46
N ARG A 166 -17.04 -16.90 8.36
CA ARG A 166 -16.72 -16.55 9.76
C ARG A 166 -15.51 -17.32 10.30
N PRO A 167 -14.70 -16.73 11.19
CA PRO A 167 -13.50 -17.36 11.73
C PRO A 167 -13.82 -18.44 12.78
N PRO A 168 -12.85 -19.32 13.11
CA PRO A 168 -13.00 -20.32 14.18
C PRO A 168 -12.94 -19.71 15.59
N GLU A 169 -12.63 -18.42 15.73
CA GLU A 169 -12.56 -17.71 17.02
C GLU A 169 -13.94 -17.16 17.41
N GLY A 170 -14.62 -17.87 18.31
CA GLY A 170 -15.90 -17.43 18.88
C GLY A 170 -15.78 -16.05 19.56
N GLY A 171 -16.66 -15.13 19.19
CA GLY A 171 -16.64 -13.75 19.70
C GLY A 171 -15.78 -12.77 18.90
N ALA A 172 -15.09 -13.22 17.83
CA ALA A 172 -14.48 -12.32 16.86
C ALA A 172 -15.55 -11.40 16.24
N ARG A 173 -15.23 -10.12 16.08
CA ARG A 173 -16.16 -9.07 15.63
C ARG A 173 -16.05 -8.88 14.12
N PRO A 174 -17.15 -8.90 13.34
CA PRO A 174 -17.09 -8.57 11.92
C PRO A 174 -16.66 -7.10 11.74
N ARG A 175 -15.91 -6.83 10.68
CA ARG A 175 -15.41 -5.49 10.33
C ARG A 175 -16.00 -4.97 9.03
N HIS A 176 -16.07 -5.82 8.01
CA HIS A 176 -16.85 -5.68 6.77
C HIS A 176 -16.65 -6.94 5.92
N THR A 177 -17.40 -7.08 4.83
CA THR A 177 -17.12 -8.03 3.74
C THR A 177 -17.20 -7.30 2.41
N LEU A 178 -16.16 -7.41 1.58
CA LEU A 178 -16.23 -7.04 0.17
C LEU A 178 -16.69 -8.27 -0.63
N SER A 179 -17.63 -8.08 -1.55
CA SER A 179 -17.80 -8.97 -2.71
C SER A 179 -17.48 -8.20 -3.98
N TYR A 180 -16.72 -8.82 -4.87
CA TYR A 180 -16.23 -8.25 -6.13
C TYR A 180 -16.48 -9.26 -7.25
N VAL A 181 -16.95 -8.82 -8.40
CA VAL A 181 -17.14 -9.65 -9.60
C VAL A 181 -16.51 -8.94 -10.79
N GLU A 182 -15.60 -9.64 -11.45
CA GLU A 182 -14.92 -9.29 -12.69
C GLU A 182 -15.55 -10.13 -13.82
N VAL A 183 -15.84 -9.52 -14.97
CA VAL A 183 -16.46 -10.18 -16.12
C VAL A 183 -15.75 -9.72 -17.39
N GLY A 184 -15.31 -10.67 -18.22
CA GLY A 184 -14.69 -10.41 -19.53
C GLY A 184 -15.60 -10.76 -20.70
N HIS A 185 -15.56 -9.97 -21.78
CA HIS A 185 -16.23 -10.25 -23.04
C HIS A 185 -15.52 -9.51 -24.18
N ASP A 186 -15.20 -10.19 -25.29
CA ASP A 186 -14.52 -9.64 -26.48
C ASP A 186 -13.26 -8.80 -26.19
N GLY A 187 -12.45 -9.23 -25.23
CA GLY A 187 -11.22 -8.53 -24.80
C GLY A 187 -11.45 -7.32 -23.89
N VAL A 188 -12.70 -6.97 -23.61
CA VAL A 188 -13.11 -5.91 -22.68
C VAL A 188 -13.47 -6.51 -21.33
N THR A 189 -12.96 -5.93 -20.25
CA THR A 189 -13.34 -6.29 -18.87
C THR A 189 -14.24 -5.22 -18.26
N ARG A 190 -15.21 -5.67 -17.45
CA ARG A 190 -16.02 -4.85 -16.55
C ARG A 190 -16.03 -5.48 -15.16
N SER A 191 -16.37 -4.71 -14.14
CA SER A 191 -16.49 -5.22 -12.77
C SER A 191 -17.52 -4.45 -11.96
N ALA A 192 -18.14 -5.14 -11.01
CA ALA A 192 -19.03 -4.56 -10.00
C ALA A 192 -18.63 -5.04 -8.60
N ASN A 193 -18.97 -4.27 -7.55
CA ASN A 193 -18.66 -4.64 -6.18
C ASN A 193 -19.62 -4.07 -5.14
N VAL A 194 -19.70 -4.74 -3.99
CA VAL A 194 -20.40 -4.26 -2.79
C VAL A 194 -19.54 -4.44 -1.54
N ILE A 195 -19.50 -3.44 -0.66
CA ILE A 195 -18.93 -3.56 0.68
C ILE A 195 -20.09 -3.53 1.67
N SER A 196 -20.28 -4.61 2.43
CA SER A 196 -21.24 -4.65 3.53
C SER A 196 -20.51 -4.46 4.85
N ALA A 197 -20.87 -3.42 5.61
CA ALA A 197 -20.17 -3.00 6.82
C ALA A 197 -20.41 -3.90 8.05
N SER A 198 -21.41 -4.78 8.00
CA SER A 198 -21.64 -5.81 9.02
C SER A 198 -22.27 -7.07 8.40
N GLY A 199 -22.78 -7.99 9.22
CA GLY A 199 -23.38 -9.23 8.73
C GLY A 199 -24.73 -9.01 8.03
N GLY A 200 -25.18 -10.01 7.26
CA GLY A 200 -26.45 -9.94 6.53
C GLY A 200 -26.33 -9.64 5.03
N LEU A 201 -25.12 -9.69 4.47
CA LEU A 201 -24.90 -9.76 3.04
C LEU A 201 -25.44 -11.08 2.47
N ARG A 202 -26.16 -10.98 1.35
CA ARG A 202 -26.66 -12.08 0.53
C ARG A 202 -26.35 -11.76 -0.93
N VAL A 203 -26.07 -12.79 -1.74
CA VAL A 203 -25.72 -12.61 -3.16
C VAL A 203 -26.49 -13.56 -4.08
N ALA A 204 -26.77 -13.12 -5.32
CA ALA A 204 -27.32 -13.94 -6.39
C ALA A 204 -26.66 -13.69 -7.74
N HIS A 205 -26.63 -14.73 -8.58
CA HIS A 205 -26.52 -14.62 -10.01
C HIS A 205 -27.90 -14.45 -10.65
N LEU A 206 -28.02 -13.47 -11.56
CA LEU A 206 -29.22 -13.19 -12.34
C LEU A 206 -28.94 -13.43 -13.84
N GLY A 207 -29.98 -13.85 -14.57
CA GLY A 207 -29.93 -14.03 -16.02
C GLY A 207 -29.25 -15.33 -16.51
N PRO A 208 -28.86 -15.38 -17.79
CA PRO A 208 -28.13 -16.52 -18.36
C PRO A 208 -26.67 -16.56 -17.91
N ALA A 209 -26.05 -17.73 -18.05
CA ALA A 209 -24.60 -17.87 -17.92
C ALA A 209 -23.86 -17.05 -19.00
N ALA A 210 -22.70 -16.51 -18.63
CA ALA A 210 -21.75 -15.87 -19.52
C ALA A 210 -20.90 -16.93 -20.26
N GLU A 211 -19.80 -16.50 -20.87
CA GLU A 211 -18.84 -17.34 -21.54
C GLU A 211 -18.00 -18.16 -20.51
N PRO A 212 -17.65 -19.43 -20.78
CA PRO A 212 -16.94 -20.28 -19.82
C PRO A 212 -15.61 -19.68 -19.33
N GLY A 213 -15.52 -19.42 -18.01
CA GLY A 213 -14.35 -18.85 -17.36
C GLY A 213 -14.24 -17.32 -17.48
N SER A 214 -15.22 -16.63 -18.09
CA SER A 214 -15.19 -15.18 -18.24
C SER A 214 -15.59 -14.41 -16.98
N VAL A 215 -16.24 -15.05 -16.01
CA VAL A 215 -16.64 -14.46 -14.73
C VAL A 215 -15.70 -14.89 -13.62
N THR A 216 -15.04 -13.94 -12.96
CA THR A 216 -14.27 -14.20 -11.75
C THR A 216 -14.82 -13.41 -10.56
N ALA A 217 -15.33 -14.13 -9.57
CA ALA A 217 -15.88 -13.58 -8.34
C ALA A 217 -14.91 -13.76 -7.17
N SER A 218 -14.87 -12.81 -6.24
CA SER A 218 -14.20 -12.97 -4.95
C SER A 218 -14.99 -12.37 -3.80
N ILE A 219 -14.96 -13.04 -2.66
CA ILE A 219 -15.57 -12.60 -1.39
C ILE A 219 -14.47 -12.56 -0.34
N ASP A 220 -14.21 -11.37 0.22
CA ASP A 220 -13.18 -11.10 1.22
C ASP A 220 -13.83 -10.59 2.51
N SER A 221 -13.91 -11.46 3.53
CA SER A 221 -14.56 -11.15 4.81
C SER A 221 -13.54 -10.88 5.93
N TYR A 222 -13.66 -9.73 6.59
CA TYR A 222 -12.68 -9.24 7.56
C TYR A 222 -13.26 -9.15 8.98
N TRP A 223 -12.49 -9.64 9.95
CA TRP A 223 -12.91 -9.76 11.36
C TRP A 223 -11.78 -9.37 12.31
N SER A 224 -12.12 -8.87 13.51
CA SER A 224 -11.16 -8.62 14.59
C SER A 224 -11.43 -9.54 15.77
N GLY A 225 -10.50 -10.45 16.05
CA GLY A 225 -10.47 -11.29 17.25
C GLY A 225 -9.73 -10.62 18.41
N ALA A 226 -9.61 -11.36 19.52
CA ALA A 226 -8.76 -11.01 20.65
C ALA A 226 -7.30 -11.48 20.45
N ALA A 227 -7.09 -12.55 19.66
CA ALA A 227 -5.77 -13.13 19.41
C ALA A 227 -5.15 -12.74 18.06
N ALA A 228 -5.97 -12.43 17.05
CA ALA A 228 -5.58 -12.00 15.71
C ALA A 228 -6.74 -11.29 15.01
N ASP A 229 -6.44 -10.42 14.03
CA ASP A 229 -7.42 -10.08 12.99
C ASP A 229 -7.49 -11.22 11.95
N TYR A 230 -8.59 -11.33 11.22
CA TYR A 230 -8.82 -12.37 10.21
C TYR A 230 -9.18 -11.78 8.85
N GLY A 231 -8.70 -12.43 7.78
CA GLY A 231 -9.09 -12.17 6.40
C GLY A 231 -9.46 -13.49 5.73
N LEU A 232 -10.76 -13.70 5.56
CA LEU A 232 -11.35 -14.93 5.05
C LEU A 232 -11.81 -14.67 3.61
N GLY A 233 -10.85 -14.72 2.70
CA GLY A 233 -11.04 -14.49 1.28
C GLY A 233 -11.17 -15.79 0.48
N TYR A 234 -11.98 -15.75 -0.58
CA TYR A 234 -12.12 -16.83 -1.57
C TYR A 234 -12.28 -16.23 -2.97
N ARG A 235 -11.65 -16.81 -3.99
CA ARG A 235 -11.78 -16.42 -5.41
C ARG A 235 -12.23 -17.62 -6.25
N PHE A 236 -13.13 -17.38 -7.20
CA PHE A 236 -13.77 -18.39 -8.04
C PHE A 236 -13.85 -17.89 -9.48
N THR A 237 -13.50 -18.72 -10.46
CA THR A 237 -13.64 -18.40 -11.89
C THR A 237 -14.59 -19.40 -12.55
N SER A 238 -15.59 -18.91 -13.28
CA SER A 238 -16.66 -19.69 -13.90
C SER A 238 -17.36 -18.91 -15.03
N ASP A 239 -18.55 -19.33 -15.44
CA ASP A 239 -19.49 -18.64 -16.32
C ASP A 239 -20.53 -17.80 -15.57
N ARG A 240 -20.48 -17.75 -14.22
CA ARG A 240 -21.54 -17.17 -13.37
C ARG A 240 -21.02 -16.37 -12.17
N ALA A 241 -21.87 -15.48 -11.67
CA ALA A 241 -21.70 -14.85 -10.36
C ALA A 241 -22.06 -15.85 -9.24
N LEU A 242 -21.70 -15.51 -7.99
CA LEU A 242 -22.01 -16.34 -6.83
C LEU A 242 -23.48 -16.22 -6.42
N THR A 243 -24.04 -17.30 -5.87
CA THR A 243 -25.35 -17.33 -5.22
C THR A 243 -25.18 -17.89 -3.82
N GLY A 244 -24.97 -17.01 -2.85
CA GLY A 244 -24.48 -17.32 -1.51
C GLY A 244 -23.05 -17.86 -1.43
N LEU A 245 -22.53 -17.93 -0.20
CA LEU A 245 -21.28 -18.61 0.14
C LEU A 245 -21.29 -18.99 1.63
N VAL A 246 -20.99 -20.24 1.97
CA VAL A 246 -20.80 -20.68 3.36
C VAL A 246 -19.38 -21.23 3.54
N ARG A 247 -18.62 -20.67 4.50
CA ARG A 247 -17.23 -21.07 4.80
C ARG A 247 -16.89 -20.82 6.27
N HIS A 248 -16.71 -21.90 7.03
CA HIS A 248 -16.30 -21.88 8.45
C HIS A 248 -14.94 -22.60 8.62
N PRO A 249 -13.81 -22.01 8.15
CA PRO A 249 -12.51 -22.68 8.20
C PRO A 249 -12.05 -22.94 9.65
N ALA A 250 -11.41 -24.09 9.88
CA ALA A 250 -10.79 -24.43 11.14
C ALA A 250 -9.46 -23.66 11.33
N ALA A 251 -8.96 -23.60 12.56
CA ALA A 251 -7.71 -22.90 12.87
C ALA A 251 -6.47 -23.50 12.19
N ALA A 252 -6.54 -24.76 11.74
CA ALA A 252 -5.48 -25.43 10.99
C ALA A 252 -5.44 -25.02 9.51
N ASP A 253 -6.59 -24.69 8.92
CA ASP A 253 -6.72 -24.35 7.49
C ASP A 253 -6.11 -22.96 7.19
N LEU A 254 -6.04 -22.10 8.21
CA LEU A 254 -5.56 -20.73 8.11
C LEU A 254 -4.03 -20.63 8.18
N ALA A 255 -3.46 -19.73 7.39
CA ALA A 255 -2.08 -19.27 7.55
C ALA A 255 -2.01 -18.16 8.61
N THR A 256 -0.98 -18.16 9.45
CA THR A 256 -0.69 -17.05 10.38
C THR A 256 0.32 -16.10 9.74
N LEU A 257 -0.06 -14.84 9.58
CA LEU A 257 0.81 -13.77 9.09
C LEU A 257 1.13 -12.80 10.22
N LYS A 258 2.36 -12.30 10.31
CA LYS A 258 2.77 -11.35 11.35
C LYS A 258 3.49 -10.15 10.77
N VAL A 259 3.04 -8.96 11.16
CA VAL A 259 3.63 -7.67 10.80
C VAL A 259 4.31 -7.08 12.03
N ARG A 260 5.63 -6.92 11.98
CA ARG A 260 6.44 -6.32 13.04
C ARG A 260 6.86 -4.91 12.64
N ALA A 261 6.57 -3.94 13.49
CA ALA A 261 7.02 -2.57 13.32
C ALA A 261 8.36 -2.39 14.04
N ALA A 262 9.46 -2.14 13.32
CA ALA A 262 10.71 -1.73 13.95
C ALA A 262 10.61 -0.27 14.46
N ASP A 263 11.60 0.12 15.26
CA ASP A 263 11.89 1.50 15.65
C ASP A 263 13.40 1.75 15.71
N ARG A 264 14.10 1.46 14.62
CA ARG A 264 15.54 1.73 14.46
C ARG A 264 15.93 3.18 14.79
N ASP A 265 15.03 4.14 14.59
CA ASP A 265 15.24 5.56 14.89
C ASP A 265 14.80 5.95 16.30
N GLY A 266 14.22 5.03 17.07
CA GLY A 266 13.82 5.19 18.47
C GLY A 266 12.95 6.42 18.71
N ALA A 267 11.94 6.62 17.85
CA ALA A 267 11.03 7.75 17.85
C ALA A 267 9.72 7.49 18.63
N GLY A 268 9.38 6.21 18.85
CA GLY A 268 8.13 5.79 19.46
C GLY A 268 6.90 6.13 18.60
N GLY A 269 5.72 6.03 19.22
CA GLY A 269 4.44 6.27 18.57
C GLY A 269 3.85 5.04 17.87
N THR A 270 2.93 5.28 16.94
CA THR A 270 2.03 4.27 16.37
C THR A 270 1.96 4.42 14.86
N GLY A 271 2.26 3.34 14.14
CA GLY A 271 1.94 3.18 12.73
C GLY A 271 0.63 2.43 12.51
N VAL A 272 0.37 2.03 11.27
CA VAL A 272 -0.75 1.16 10.91
C VAL A 272 -0.18 -0.08 10.22
N ALA A 273 -0.52 -1.26 10.72
CA ALA A 273 -0.36 -2.50 9.97
C ALA A 273 -1.61 -2.75 9.15
N ALA A 274 -1.47 -3.29 7.94
CA ALA A 274 -2.60 -3.71 7.14
C ALA A 274 -2.33 -5.03 6.42
N PHE A 275 -3.40 -5.68 6.00
CA PHE A 275 -3.34 -6.86 5.15
C PHE A 275 -4.56 -6.94 4.22
N LEU A 276 -4.30 -7.36 2.99
CA LEU A 276 -5.29 -7.66 1.96
C LEU A 276 -4.70 -8.71 0.99
N PRO A 277 -5.50 -9.37 0.15
CA PRO A 277 -5.00 -10.16 -0.96
C PRO A 277 -4.12 -9.33 -1.91
N ALA A 278 -3.05 -9.91 -2.42
CA ALA A 278 -2.16 -9.24 -3.36
C ALA A 278 -2.72 -9.21 -4.80
N GLU A 279 -3.66 -10.10 -5.11
CA GLU A 279 -4.32 -10.19 -6.42
C GLU A 279 -5.80 -9.74 -6.36
N GLY A 280 -6.18 -8.86 -7.28
CA GLY A 280 -7.55 -8.38 -7.45
C GLY A 280 -8.01 -7.37 -6.38
N THR A 281 -9.12 -6.69 -6.66
CA THR A 281 -9.69 -5.65 -5.79
C THR A 281 -10.04 -6.19 -4.40
N SER A 282 -9.52 -5.56 -3.35
CA SER A 282 -9.90 -5.83 -1.96
C SER A 282 -9.75 -4.60 -1.07
N ALA A 283 -10.58 -4.47 -0.04
CA ALA A 283 -10.54 -3.34 0.90
C ALA A 283 -9.46 -3.51 1.99
N GLY A 284 -9.13 -4.77 2.34
CA GLY A 284 -8.20 -5.10 3.41
C GLY A 284 -8.73 -4.79 4.81
N LEU A 285 -7.91 -5.07 5.83
CA LEU A 285 -8.14 -4.59 7.18
C LEU A 285 -6.89 -3.90 7.73
N THR A 286 -7.11 -2.78 8.41
CA THR A 286 -6.09 -1.94 9.05
C THR A 286 -6.19 -2.05 10.57
N THR A 287 -5.04 -2.19 11.23
CA THR A 287 -4.91 -2.26 12.70
C THR A 287 -3.81 -1.30 13.17
N PRO A 288 -4.06 -0.41 14.16
CA PRO A 288 -3.03 0.44 14.73
C PRO A 288 -1.92 -0.39 15.37
N LEU A 289 -0.67 -0.14 15.01
CA LEU A 289 0.49 -0.90 15.48
C LEU A 289 1.53 0.02 16.10
N ALA A 290 1.72 -0.11 17.41
CA ALA A 290 2.79 0.57 18.13
C ALA A 290 4.17 0.22 17.54
N ARG A 291 5.08 1.20 17.52
CA ARG A 291 6.50 0.98 17.19
C ARG A 291 7.10 -0.05 18.16
N THR A 292 7.92 -0.97 17.67
CA THR A 292 8.36 -2.22 18.33
C THR A 292 7.27 -3.28 18.60
N GLY A 293 6.03 -3.06 18.13
CA GLY A 293 4.92 -4.01 18.25
C GLY A 293 4.90 -5.11 17.19
N THR A 294 4.03 -6.11 17.40
CA THR A 294 3.68 -7.15 16.40
C THR A 294 2.16 -7.21 16.23
N ALA A 295 1.65 -6.97 15.02
CA ALA A 295 0.30 -7.37 14.64
C ALA A 295 0.29 -8.84 14.15
N THR A 296 -0.77 -9.58 14.46
CA THR A 296 -0.95 -10.97 13.99
C THR A 296 -2.27 -11.08 13.25
N PHE A 297 -2.22 -11.67 12.06
CA PHE A 297 -3.34 -11.87 11.17
C PHE A 297 -3.50 -13.37 10.86
N ARG A 298 -4.71 -13.84 10.62
CA ARG A 298 -5.01 -15.22 10.19
C ARG A 298 -5.81 -15.20 8.89
N VAL A 299 -5.30 -15.87 7.86
CA VAL A 299 -5.82 -15.74 6.49
C VAL A 299 -6.03 -17.07 5.79
N THR A 300 -6.97 -17.09 4.85
CA THR A 300 -7.23 -18.24 3.96
C THR A 300 -6.16 -18.35 2.85
N PRO A 301 -5.51 -19.52 2.68
CA PRO A 301 -4.62 -19.78 1.55
C PRO A 301 -5.33 -19.73 0.19
N GLU A 302 -6.61 -20.06 0.13
CA GLU A 302 -7.43 -20.17 -1.09
C GLU A 302 -7.61 -18.83 -1.82
N ARG A 303 -7.32 -17.71 -1.16
CA ARG A 303 -7.45 -16.37 -1.75
C ARG A 303 -6.30 -15.97 -2.69
N GLY A 304 -5.18 -16.69 -2.65
CA GLY A 304 -3.95 -16.37 -3.37
C GLY A 304 -2.83 -15.89 -2.46
N ARG A 305 -2.02 -14.94 -2.92
CA ARG A 305 -1.03 -14.27 -2.07
C ARG A 305 -1.71 -13.16 -1.28
N TRP A 306 -1.10 -12.79 -0.16
CA TRP A 306 -1.52 -11.68 0.68
C TRP A 306 -0.43 -10.60 0.68
N ALA A 307 -0.82 -9.36 0.46
CA ALA A 307 0.01 -8.20 0.72
C ALA A 307 -0.05 -7.88 2.23
N LEU A 308 1.11 -7.86 2.87
CA LEU A 308 1.32 -7.35 4.21
C LEU A 308 1.91 -5.95 4.11
N LEU A 309 1.38 -5.01 4.90
CA LEU A 309 1.74 -3.61 4.81
C LEU A 309 1.99 -3.02 6.18
N TYR A 310 2.89 -2.04 6.20
CA TYR A 310 3.12 -1.20 7.37
C TYR A 310 3.32 0.24 6.93
N SER A 311 2.59 1.18 7.54
CA SER A 311 2.78 2.60 7.31
C SER A 311 3.04 3.37 8.60
N THR A 312 3.95 4.36 8.51
CA THR A 312 4.21 5.35 9.55
C THR A 312 3.56 6.68 9.14
N PRO A 313 2.87 7.40 10.04
CA PRO A 313 2.32 8.71 9.73
C PRO A 313 3.38 9.67 9.20
N GLY A 314 3.05 10.40 8.13
CA GLY A 314 3.82 11.57 7.73
C GLY A 314 3.64 12.73 8.71
N ALA A 315 4.46 13.77 8.58
CA ALA A 315 4.11 15.07 9.15
C ALA A 315 2.82 15.62 8.49
N PRO A 316 2.07 16.55 9.12
CA PRO A 316 0.88 17.13 8.50
C PRO A 316 1.17 17.70 7.09
N GLY A 317 0.42 17.25 6.09
CA GLY A 317 0.64 17.60 4.68
C GLY A 317 1.66 16.75 3.92
N VAL A 318 2.36 15.83 4.58
CA VAL A 318 3.29 14.86 3.97
C VAL A 318 2.61 13.49 3.87
N MET A 319 2.82 12.79 2.76
CA MET A 319 2.29 11.43 2.58
C MET A 319 2.84 10.46 3.64
N PRO A 320 2.03 9.52 4.16
CA PRO A 320 2.54 8.46 5.03
C PRO A 320 3.54 7.57 4.28
N ASN A 321 4.70 7.31 4.90
CA ASN A 321 5.62 6.31 4.37
C ASN A 321 5.01 4.91 4.56
N ARG A 322 4.92 4.16 3.47
CA ARG A 322 4.34 2.80 3.39
C ARG A 322 5.41 1.82 2.91
N TYR A 323 5.44 0.67 3.55
CA TYR A 323 6.18 -0.53 3.13
C TYR A 323 5.17 -1.64 2.80
N GLU A 324 5.57 -2.56 1.90
CA GLU A 324 4.73 -3.67 1.46
C GLU A 324 5.55 -4.95 1.23
N ALA A 325 4.94 -6.11 1.48
CA ALA A 325 5.52 -7.42 1.25
C ALA A 325 4.45 -8.42 0.81
N HIS A 326 4.61 -9.04 -0.35
CA HIS A 326 3.71 -10.10 -0.80
C HIS A 326 4.16 -11.46 -0.23
N VAL A 327 3.23 -12.21 0.35
CA VAL A 327 3.48 -13.51 0.98
C VAL A 327 2.49 -14.56 0.49
N ALA A 328 3.00 -15.75 0.17
CA ALA A 328 2.15 -16.91 -0.09
C ALA A 328 1.62 -17.45 1.25
N ALA A 329 0.31 -17.45 1.43
CA ALA A 329 -0.34 -18.09 2.56
C ALA A 329 -0.31 -19.62 2.39
N ARG A 330 -0.06 -20.35 3.49
CA ARG A 330 -0.15 -21.82 3.56
C ARG A 330 -0.73 -22.23 4.90
N ALA A 331 -1.71 -23.14 4.89
CA ALA A 331 -2.39 -23.66 6.07
C ALA A 331 -1.40 -24.10 7.17
N GLY A 332 -1.67 -23.74 8.43
CA GLY A 332 -0.84 -24.07 9.59
C GLY A 332 0.52 -23.37 9.68
N THR A 333 0.98 -22.67 8.63
CA THR A 333 2.30 -22.01 8.64
C THR A 333 2.26 -20.65 9.34
N THR A 334 3.43 -20.18 9.83
CA THR A 334 3.61 -18.79 10.30
C THR A 334 4.64 -18.07 9.46
N THR A 335 4.24 -17.00 8.78
CA THR A 335 5.13 -16.07 8.06
C THR A 335 5.22 -14.76 8.83
N THR A 336 6.42 -14.24 9.05
CA THR A 336 6.65 -12.94 9.71
C THR A 336 7.37 -11.99 8.77
N ARG A 337 6.98 -10.72 8.77
CA ARG A 337 7.65 -9.61 8.10
C ARG A 337 7.95 -8.49 9.08
N THR A 338 9.16 -7.98 9.02
CA THR A 338 9.67 -6.88 9.85
C THR A 338 9.92 -5.67 8.97
N PHE A 339 9.19 -4.58 9.23
CA PHE A 339 9.23 -3.37 8.42
C PHE A 339 9.99 -2.24 9.11
N ASP A 340 10.63 -1.38 8.31
CA ASP A 340 11.42 -0.21 8.74
C ASP A 340 12.64 -0.56 9.63
N ASN A 341 13.10 -1.82 9.66
CA ASN A 341 14.29 -2.17 10.44
C ASN A 341 15.59 -1.88 9.70
N ALA A 342 16.69 -1.77 10.45
CA ALA A 342 18.03 -1.87 9.89
C ALA A 342 18.27 -3.28 9.29
N VAL A 343 19.16 -3.47 8.32
CA VAL A 343 20.06 -2.48 7.69
C VAL A 343 19.37 -1.77 6.53
N LEU A 344 19.39 -0.43 6.50
CA LEU A 344 18.97 0.32 5.31
C LEU A 344 20.01 0.22 4.20
N GLY A 345 19.58 0.03 2.96
CA GLY A 345 20.47 0.02 1.81
C GLY A 345 19.77 -0.17 0.48
N PRO A 346 20.54 -0.24 -0.63
CA PRO A 346 20.00 -0.53 -1.95
C PRO A 346 19.32 -1.90 -1.97
N ALA A 347 18.18 -2.03 -2.62
CA ALA A 347 17.55 -3.31 -2.92
C ALA A 347 17.03 -3.34 -4.35
N LEU A 348 17.11 -4.52 -4.97
CA LEU A 348 16.37 -4.85 -6.18
C LEU A 348 15.16 -5.70 -5.77
N ASP A 349 14.00 -5.39 -6.33
CA ASP A 349 12.80 -6.21 -6.18
C ASP A 349 12.93 -7.48 -7.04
N PRO A 350 12.83 -8.69 -6.47
CA PRO A 350 12.90 -9.95 -7.21
C PRO A 350 11.54 -10.39 -7.81
N LEU A 351 10.46 -9.60 -7.67
CA LEU A 351 9.15 -9.98 -8.22
C LEU A 351 9.15 -10.00 -9.76
N PRO A 352 8.61 -11.06 -10.39
CA PRO A 352 8.44 -11.12 -11.84
C PRO A 352 7.56 -9.98 -12.35
N GLY A 353 8.03 -9.28 -13.38
CA GLY A 353 7.34 -8.14 -13.99
C GLY A 353 7.75 -6.77 -13.43
N THR A 354 8.49 -6.70 -12.32
CA THR A 354 9.07 -5.43 -11.87
C THR A 354 10.15 -4.96 -12.86
N GLY A 355 10.13 -3.67 -13.20
CA GLY A 355 11.06 -3.07 -14.15
C GLY A 355 12.52 -3.04 -13.64
N PRO A 356 13.51 -3.04 -14.55
CA PRO A 356 14.92 -2.94 -14.16
C PRO A 356 15.20 -1.59 -13.50
N ALA A 357 15.92 -1.60 -12.37
CA ALA A 357 16.18 -0.41 -11.55
C ALA A 357 17.06 0.67 -12.22
N GLY A 358 17.58 0.41 -13.42
CA GLY A 358 18.18 1.42 -14.29
C GLY A 358 17.97 1.06 -15.76
N VAL A 359 17.71 2.07 -16.59
CA VAL A 359 17.37 1.92 -18.01
C VAL A 359 18.20 2.87 -18.88
N ARG A 360 18.62 2.37 -20.04
CA ARG A 360 19.08 3.16 -21.19
C ARG A 360 18.00 3.15 -22.26
N ASP A 361 17.57 4.31 -22.71
CA ASP A 361 16.48 4.48 -23.68
C ASP A 361 16.81 5.69 -24.56
N GLY A 362 17.28 5.46 -25.79
CA GLY A 362 17.75 6.51 -26.68
C GLY A 362 18.93 7.30 -26.10
N ASP A 363 18.75 8.62 -26.01
CA ASP A 363 19.68 9.57 -25.40
C ASP A 363 19.60 9.60 -23.87
N ARG A 364 18.56 9.01 -23.26
CA ARG A 364 18.25 9.08 -21.83
C ARG A 364 18.81 7.91 -21.04
N LEU A 365 19.22 8.17 -19.81
CA LEU A 365 19.65 7.18 -18.82
C LEU A 365 18.92 7.47 -17.51
N SER A 366 18.15 6.50 -17.01
CA SER A 366 17.39 6.62 -15.76
C SER A 366 17.81 5.60 -14.70
N LEU A 367 17.53 5.95 -13.45
CA LEU A 367 17.68 5.11 -12.26
C LEU A 367 16.39 5.24 -11.44
N ASP A 368 15.78 4.12 -11.08
CA ASP A 368 14.77 4.02 -10.02
C ASP A 368 15.10 2.80 -9.14
N LEU A 369 15.95 3.03 -8.14
CA LEU A 369 16.45 2.02 -7.23
C LEU A 369 16.12 2.41 -5.78
N PRO A 370 15.40 1.57 -5.02
CA PRO A 370 15.19 1.75 -3.58
C PRO A 370 16.50 1.78 -2.78
N LEU A 371 17.12 2.96 -2.67
CA LEU A 371 18.43 3.17 -2.02
C LEU A 371 18.37 3.06 -0.48
N LEU A 372 17.17 3.14 0.10
CA LEU A 372 16.90 3.08 1.54
C LEU A 372 15.84 2.02 1.86
N ALA A 373 15.83 0.91 1.12
CA ALA A 373 15.02 -0.26 1.45
C ALA A 373 15.45 -0.85 2.81
N ASP A 374 14.47 -1.31 3.60
CA ASP A 374 14.68 -1.79 4.97
C ASP A 374 15.47 -3.11 5.04
N GLY A 375 15.76 -3.61 6.24
CA GLY A 375 16.57 -4.82 6.46
C GLY A 375 16.09 -6.07 5.71
N GLU A 376 14.78 -6.32 5.63
CA GLU A 376 14.22 -7.46 4.88
C GLU A 376 14.12 -7.18 3.37
N GLY A 377 14.28 -5.92 2.95
CA GLY A 377 14.36 -5.48 1.55
C GLY A 377 13.14 -4.70 1.08
N HIS A 378 12.22 -4.34 1.97
CA HIS A 378 11.00 -3.62 1.59
C HIS A 378 11.34 -2.17 1.21
N ALA A 379 10.87 -1.73 0.03
CA ALA A 379 11.04 -0.36 -0.41
C ALA A 379 10.08 0.58 0.35
N PRO A 380 10.55 1.70 0.93
CA PRO A 380 9.68 2.76 1.42
C PRO A 380 9.06 3.54 0.25
N SER A 381 7.76 3.87 0.33
CA SER A 381 7.12 4.80 -0.60
C SER A 381 7.66 6.22 -0.45
N GLU A 382 7.91 6.65 0.79
CA GLU A 382 8.38 7.99 1.17
C GLU A 382 9.60 7.85 2.11
N PRO A 383 10.80 7.54 1.58
CA PRO A 383 12.00 7.34 2.38
C PRO A 383 12.34 8.58 3.21
N SER A 384 12.67 8.40 4.49
CA SER A 384 13.18 9.48 5.34
C SER A 384 14.67 9.70 5.12
N PHE A 385 15.04 10.85 4.52
CA PHE A 385 16.42 11.26 4.28
C PHE A 385 16.62 12.76 4.61
N ARG A 386 17.88 13.14 4.89
CA ARG A 386 18.30 14.54 5.09
C ARG A 386 18.88 15.17 3.82
N SER A 387 19.54 14.35 3.00
CA SER A 387 19.99 14.73 1.66
C SER A 387 20.18 13.49 0.80
N ALA A 388 19.96 13.65 -0.51
CA ALA A 388 20.17 12.63 -1.52
C ALA A 388 20.85 13.26 -2.74
N THR A 389 21.77 12.53 -3.37
CA THR A 389 22.49 12.98 -4.57
C THR A 389 22.91 11.78 -5.41
N THR A 390 22.61 11.85 -6.70
CA THR A 390 23.02 10.87 -7.71
C THR A 390 23.83 11.58 -8.80
N THR A 391 25.04 11.11 -9.10
CA THR A 391 25.90 11.67 -10.16
C THR A 391 26.17 10.64 -11.25
N LEU A 392 26.28 11.10 -12.49
CA LEU A 392 26.67 10.29 -13.63
C LEU A 392 27.93 10.88 -14.26
N HIS A 393 28.91 10.02 -14.54
CA HIS A 393 30.12 10.37 -15.28
C HIS A 393 30.22 9.49 -16.52
N ARG A 394 30.68 10.07 -17.64
CA ARG A 394 31.05 9.39 -18.90
C ARG A 394 32.57 9.46 -19.03
N ASP A 395 33.24 8.33 -19.14
CA ASP A 395 34.70 8.22 -19.28
C ASP A 395 35.50 9.04 -18.24
N GLY A 396 34.96 9.10 -17.02
CA GLY A 396 35.52 9.85 -15.89
C GLY A 396 35.04 11.31 -15.76
N VAL A 397 34.52 11.93 -16.82
CA VAL A 397 34.00 13.31 -16.84
C VAL A 397 32.59 13.36 -16.27
N LEU A 398 32.30 14.30 -15.36
CA LEU A 398 30.96 14.48 -14.78
C LEU A 398 29.98 14.98 -15.85
N THR A 399 28.98 14.17 -16.18
CA THR A 399 27.94 14.48 -17.19
C THR A 399 26.67 15.06 -16.54
N GLY A 400 26.38 14.72 -15.28
CA GLY A 400 25.19 15.24 -14.61
C GLY A 400 25.12 14.96 -13.11
N THR A 401 24.28 15.73 -12.41
CA THR A 401 23.98 15.57 -10.99
C THR A 401 22.50 15.78 -10.72
N HIS A 402 21.83 14.76 -10.17
CA HIS A 402 20.49 14.83 -9.62
C HIS A 402 20.54 14.94 -8.08
N ARG A 403 19.57 15.62 -7.46
CA ARG A 403 19.51 15.82 -6.00
C ARG A 403 18.07 15.69 -5.50
N GLY A 404 17.92 15.42 -4.21
CA GLY A 404 16.62 15.43 -3.53
C GLY A 404 15.76 14.17 -3.69
N ALA A 405 16.22 13.15 -4.43
CA ALA A 405 15.56 11.85 -4.50
C ALA A 405 16.57 10.69 -4.31
N PRO A 406 16.45 9.85 -3.25
CA PRO A 406 17.42 8.80 -2.94
C PRO A 406 17.27 7.61 -3.90
N GLY A 407 18.21 7.48 -4.84
CA GLY A 407 18.20 6.39 -5.81
C GLY A 407 17.26 6.60 -7.01
N ARG A 408 16.70 7.81 -7.17
CA ARG A 408 15.99 8.22 -8.38
C ARG A 408 16.79 9.29 -9.14
N ALA A 409 16.91 9.13 -10.45
CA ALA A 409 17.54 10.11 -11.34
C ALA A 409 17.16 9.88 -12.81
N SER A 410 17.28 10.93 -13.62
CA SER A 410 17.26 10.86 -15.08
C SER A 410 18.33 11.80 -15.64
N PHE A 411 19.03 11.38 -16.69
CA PHE A 411 20.06 12.13 -17.38
C PHE A 411 19.84 12.04 -18.88
N THR A 412 19.94 13.16 -19.59
CA THR A 412 19.98 13.20 -21.06
C THR A 412 21.44 13.32 -21.48
N LEU A 413 21.89 12.45 -22.39
CA LEU A 413 23.30 12.34 -22.80
C LEU A 413 23.41 12.73 -24.27
N ALA A 414 24.25 13.74 -24.56
CA ALA A 414 24.43 14.24 -25.93
C ALA A 414 25.10 13.22 -26.86
N ASP A 415 25.94 12.33 -26.32
CA ASP A 415 26.71 11.36 -27.08
C ASP A 415 25.95 10.02 -27.22
N ALA A 416 25.88 9.50 -28.45
CA ALA A 416 25.32 8.18 -28.74
C ALA A 416 26.34 7.04 -28.54
N ASP A 417 27.63 7.33 -28.66
CA ASP A 417 28.70 6.33 -28.71
C ASP A 417 28.90 5.57 -27.40
N ARG A 418 29.33 4.30 -27.53
CA ARG A 418 29.64 3.43 -26.39
C ARG A 418 30.75 4.05 -25.53
N ALA A 419 30.48 4.16 -24.23
CA ALA A 419 31.37 4.73 -23.24
C ALA A 419 31.28 3.99 -21.90
N ARG A 420 32.28 4.20 -21.05
CA ARG A 420 32.34 3.63 -19.70
C ARG A 420 31.72 4.63 -18.72
N TYR A 421 30.57 4.29 -18.17
CA TYR A 421 29.82 5.14 -17.25
C TYR A 421 30.13 4.80 -15.79
N ARG A 422 30.19 5.83 -14.94
CA ARG A 422 30.14 5.69 -13.48
C ARG A 422 28.91 6.41 -12.92
N LEU A 423 27.92 5.63 -12.47
CA LEU A 423 26.71 6.11 -11.81
C LEU A 423 26.86 5.97 -10.31
N THR A 424 26.72 7.04 -9.53
CA THR A 424 26.92 7.02 -8.07
C THR A 424 25.73 7.63 -7.34
N ALA A 425 24.96 6.82 -6.62
CA ALA A 425 23.80 7.24 -5.84
C ALA A 425 24.11 7.24 -4.33
N THR A 426 23.73 8.31 -3.63
CA THR A 426 24.03 8.49 -2.19
C THR A 426 22.86 9.12 -1.43
N ALA A 427 22.68 8.73 -0.16
CA ALA A 427 21.70 9.31 0.74
C ALA A 427 22.20 9.36 2.20
N LEU A 428 21.81 10.42 2.92
CA LEU A 428 21.97 10.55 4.38
C LEU A 428 20.62 10.34 5.07
N HIS A 429 20.55 9.48 6.08
CA HIS A 429 19.31 9.16 6.81
C HIS A 429 19.50 9.25 8.33
N GLY A 430 18.40 9.12 9.09
CA GLY A 430 18.37 9.21 10.56
C GLY A 430 18.72 10.60 11.10
N THR A 431 19.01 10.70 12.40
CA THR A 431 19.43 11.95 13.09
C THR A 431 20.42 11.64 14.24
N GLY A 432 21.24 12.62 14.63
CA GLY A 432 22.19 12.48 15.74
C GLY A 432 23.11 11.25 15.62
N THR A 433 23.29 10.50 16.71
CA THR A 433 24.04 9.22 16.74
C THR A 433 23.35 8.07 16.00
N ARG A 434 22.11 8.27 15.52
CA ARG A 434 21.36 7.34 14.66
C ARG A 434 21.52 7.69 13.17
N ALA A 435 22.32 8.69 12.83
CA ALA A 435 22.58 9.08 11.45
C ALA A 435 23.42 8.04 10.69
N GLY A 436 23.01 7.72 9.46
CA GLY A 436 23.77 6.86 8.55
C GLY A 436 23.93 7.44 7.15
N ARG A 437 24.76 6.77 6.34
CA ARG A 437 24.99 7.10 4.93
C ARG A 437 24.98 5.84 4.09
N VAL A 438 24.07 5.78 3.12
CA VAL A 438 24.12 4.80 2.03
C VAL A 438 24.83 5.43 0.83
N SER A 439 25.69 4.65 0.20
CA SER A 439 26.39 4.98 -1.04
C SER A 439 26.50 3.73 -1.91
N ALA A 440 26.18 3.84 -3.18
CA ALA A 440 26.42 2.80 -4.19
C ALA A 440 26.96 3.47 -5.47
N SER A 441 28.04 2.93 -6.01
CA SER A 441 28.69 3.39 -7.24
C SER A 441 28.84 2.23 -8.20
N TRP A 442 28.18 2.29 -9.34
CA TRP A 442 28.29 1.29 -10.41
C TRP A 442 29.20 1.79 -11.51
N THR A 443 29.99 0.89 -12.09
CA THR A 443 30.73 1.17 -13.32
C THR A 443 30.41 0.13 -14.37
N PHE A 444 29.95 0.56 -15.55
CA PHE A 444 29.45 -0.30 -16.62
C PHE A 444 29.65 0.37 -17.98
N ASP A 445 29.53 -0.39 -19.07
CA ASP A 445 29.55 0.16 -20.43
C ASP A 445 28.13 0.31 -20.98
N SER A 446 27.87 1.40 -21.70
CA SER A 446 26.57 1.65 -22.36
C SER A 446 26.78 2.47 -23.64
N ALA A 447 25.86 2.36 -24.59
CA ALA A 447 25.72 3.23 -25.76
C ALA A 447 24.29 3.82 -25.78
N ALA A 448 23.91 4.62 -26.77
CA ALA A 448 22.49 4.85 -27.07
C ALA A 448 21.81 3.54 -27.56
N THR A 449 20.49 3.46 -27.38
CA THR A 449 19.69 2.26 -27.72
C THR A 449 18.43 2.65 -28.51
N THR A 450 17.96 1.77 -29.39
CA THR A 450 16.72 1.99 -30.18
C THR A 450 15.43 1.79 -29.37
N GLY A 451 15.54 1.61 -28.07
CA GLY A 451 14.45 1.42 -27.11
C GLY A 451 15.00 1.02 -25.73
N PRO A 452 14.13 0.76 -24.73
CA PRO A 452 14.53 0.50 -23.36
C PRO A 452 15.39 -0.76 -23.20
N ALA A 453 16.61 -0.58 -22.68
CA ALA A 453 17.53 -1.65 -22.28
C ALA A 453 17.88 -1.52 -20.79
N ALA A 454 17.96 -2.65 -20.09
CA ALA A 454 18.35 -2.67 -18.68
C ALA A 454 19.84 -2.35 -18.50
N LEU A 455 20.18 -1.51 -17.51
CA LEU A 455 21.55 -1.30 -17.07
C LEU A 455 22.00 -2.47 -16.16
N PRO A 456 23.28 -2.88 -16.19
CA PRO A 456 23.78 -4.03 -15.41
C PRO A 456 24.02 -3.69 -13.92
N LEU A 457 23.01 -3.12 -13.26
CA LEU A 457 23.10 -2.68 -11.87
C LEU A 457 22.87 -3.88 -10.93
N SER A 458 23.91 -4.22 -10.16
CA SER A 458 23.83 -5.22 -9.07
C SER A 458 23.97 -4.55 -7.71
N VAL A 459 23.46 -5.17 -6.64
CA VAL A 459 23.54 -4.64 -5.26
C VAL A 459 23.89 -5.74 -4.27
N VAL A 460 24.44 -5.37 -3.09
CA VAL A 460 24.80 -6.32 -2.02
C VAL A 460 23.98 -6.04 -0.76
N ARG A 461 23.16 -7.01 -0.38
CA ARG A 461 22.30 -6.97 0.82
C ARG A 461 23.02 -7.58 2.02
N PHE A 462 22.86 -6.95 3.19
CA PHE A 462 23.34 -7.44 4.48
C PHE A 462 22.13 -7.57 5.42
N THR A 463 21.86 -8.77 5.94
CA THR A 463 20.58 -9.07 6.62
C THR A 463 20.77 -9.62 8.05
N PRO A 464 21.44 -8.86 8.95
CA PRO A 464 21.68 -9.31 10.33
C PRO A 464 20.37 -9.54 11.10
N GLY A 465 20.37 -10.53 12.00
CA GLY A 465 19.26 -10.74 12.94
C GLY A 465 19.26 -9.68 14.04
N LEU A 466 18.52 -8.59 13.84
CA LEU A 466 18.43 -7.46 14.77
C LEU A 466 17.16 -7.51 15.63
N ALA A 467 17.24 -6.88 16.80
CA ALA A 467 16.08 -6.50 17.59
C ALA A 467 15.23 -5.43 16.87
N LEU A 468 14.00 -5.19 17.35
CA LEU A 468 13.12 -4.20 16.74
C LEU A 468 13.57 -2.75 16.95
N ASP A 469 14.46 -2.45 17.89
CA ASP A 469 15.10 -1.12 18.02
C ASP A 469 16.33 -0.93 17.11
N GLY A 470 16.56 -1.85 16.15
CA GLY A 470 17.69 -1.83 15.22
C GLY A 470 19.04 -2.16 15.87
N THR A 471 19.04 -2.83 17.02
CA THR A 471 20.27 -3.22 17.74
C THR A 471 20.58 -4.72 17.65
N ALA A 472 21.85 -5.05 17.89
CA ALA A 472 22.34 -6.40 18.17
C ALA A 472 23.14 -6.42 19.49
N PRO A 473 23.31 -7.58 20.16
CA PRO A 473 24.04 -7.65 21.43
C PRO A 473 25.52 -7.25 21.29
N ALA A 474 25.97 -6.32 22.11
CA ALA A 474 27.35 -5.84 22.15
C ALA A 474 28.36 -6.96 22.48
N GLY A 475 29.59 -6.84 21.97
CA GLY A 475 30.70 -7.76 22.26
C GLY A 475 30.58 -9.19 21.70
N THR A 476 29.43 -9.58 21.14
CA THR A 476 29.17 -10.91 20.58
C THR A 476 29.60 -11.05 19.12
N ASP A 477 29.79 -12.27 18.63
CA ASP A 477 29.92 -12.55 17.19
C ASP A 477 28.55 -12.72 16.55
N LEU A 478 28.23 -11.86 15.58
CA LEU A 478 26.99 -11.89 14.81
C LEU A 478 27.25 -12.44 13.41
N ARG A 479 26.54 -13.51 13.02
CA ARG A 479 26.51 -13.97 11.62
C ARG A 479 25.56 -13.08 10.82
N VAL A 480 26.08 -12.48 9.75
CA VAL A 480 25.37 -11.55 8.88
C VAL A 480 25.31 -12.15 7.47
N PRO A 481 24.14 -12.66 7.01
CA PRO A 481 23.99 -13.16 5.65
C PRO A 481 24.22 -12.05 4.62
N VAL A 482 24.89 -12.41 3.53
CA VAL A 482 25.25 -11.53 2.42
C VAL A 482 24.61 -12.07 1.14
N THR A 483 23.88 -11.23 0.40
CA THR A 483 23.18 -11.63 -0.83
C THR A 483 23.47 -10.64 -1.94
N VAL A 484 23.96 -11.13 -3.08
CA VAL A 484 24.07 -10.35 -4.32
C VAL A 484 22.72 -10.41 -5.05
N GLN A 485 22.21 -9.27 -5.47
CA GLN A 485 21.03 -9.16 -6.34
C GLN A 485 21.43 -8.48 -7.66
N GLY A 486 20.66 -8.72 -8.73
CA GLY A 486 20.94 -8.19 -10.07
C GLY A 486 21.76 -9.15 -10.93
N PRO A 487 22.28 -8.73 -12.10
CA PRO A 487 22.99 -9.60 -13.05
C PRO A 487 24.19 -10.35 -12.47
N ALA A 488 24.85 -9.81 -11.45
CA ALA A 488 25.95 -10.47 -10.76
C ALA A 488 25.51 -11.60 -9.81
N ALA A 489 24.21 -11.88 -9.64
CA ALA A 489 23.74 -12.89 -8.70
C ALA A 489 24.19 -14.32 -9.09
N GLY A 490 24.47 -15.15 -8.09
CA GLY A 490 24.90 -16.55 -8.29
C GLY A 490 26.14 -16.66 -9.20
N PRO A 491 26.07 -17.35 -10.35
CA PRO A 491 27.21 -17.54 -11.24
C PRO A 491 27.72 -16.23 -11.89
N GLY A 492 26.95 -15.14 -11.85
CA GLY A 492 27.39 -13.83 -12.34
C GLY A 492 28.46 -13.15 -11.48
N THR A 493 28.69 -13.60 -10.22
CA THR A 493 29.71 -13.00 -9.35
C THR A 493 31.09 -13.55 -9.71
N ARG A 494 31.96 -12.70 -10.27
CA ARG A 494 33.38 -13.03 -10.51
C ARG A 494 34.25 -12.73 -9.30
N ALA A 495 33.96 -11.66 -8.57
CA ALA A 495 34.65 -11.31 -7.33
C ALA A 495 33.74 -10.52 -6.38
N LEU A 496 33.74 -10.90 -5.09
CA LEU A 496 33.09 -10.14 -4.02
C LEU A 496 34.05 -9.99 -2.84
N ARG A 497 34.31 -8.75 -2.42
CA ARG A 497 35.07 -8.40 -1.22
C ARG A 497 34.18 -7.62 -0.28
N VAL A 498 34.02 -8.12 0.95
CA VAL A 498 33.35 -7.38 2.04
C VAL A 498 34.40 -6.86 3.02
N THR A 499 34.22 -5.63 3.50
CA THR A 499 34.94 -5.08 4.65
C THR A 499 33.97 -4.49 5.66
N VAL A 500 34.36 -4.49 6.93
CA VAL A 500 33.54 -4.07 8.07
C VAL A 500 34.29 -3.06 8.92
N SER A 501 33.56 -2.06 9.40
CA SER A 501 33.99 -1.08 10.39
C SER A 501 33.11 -1.19 11.63
N THR A 502 33.73 -1.10 12.81
CA THR A 502 33.07 -1.07 14.14
C THR A 502 33.37 0.21 14.91
N ASP A 503 33.91 1.23 14.22
CA ASP A 503 34.47 2.47 14.78
C ASP A 503 33.91 3.74 14.11
N GLY A 504 32.68 3.65 13.58
CA GLY A 504 32.01 4.76 12.88
C GLY A 504 32.48 4.99 11.44
N GLY A 505 33.34 4.13 10.90
CA GLY A 505 33.82 4.18 9.51
C GLY A 505 35.28 4.63 9.36
N ALA A 506 36.04 4.72 10.44
CA ALA A 506 37.42 5.20 10.44
C ALA A 506 38.39 4.13 9.92
N THR A 507 38.29 2.89 10.40
CA THR A 507 39.07 1.74 9.92
C THR A 507 38.18 0.65 9.32
N TRP A 508 38.72 -0.10 8.36
CA TRP A 508 37.96 -1.08 7.58
C TRP A 508 38.72 -2.40 7.51
N THR A 509 38.16 -3.44 8.14
CA THR A 509 38.77 -4.77 8.26
C THR A 509 38.17 -5.73 7.22
N PRO A 510 38.95 -6.65 6.62
CA PRO A 510 38.41 -7.69 5.75
C PRO A 510 37.45 -8.63 6.49
N ALA A 511 36.28 -8.87 5.93
CA ALA A 511 35.30 -9.81 6.46
C ALA A 511 35.02 -10.91 5.41
N PRO A 512 35.65 -12.10 5.51
CA PRO A 512 35.49 -13.15 4.52
C PRO A 512 34.05 -13.68 4.44
N VAL A 513 33.51 -13.75 3.23
CA VAL A 513 32.17 -14.33 3.00
C VAL A 513 32.31 -15.86 2.98
N THR A 514 31.74 -16.52 3.98
CA THR A 514 31.74 -17.98 4.15
C THR A 514 30.32 -18.50 4.32
N GLY A 515 29.93 -19.52 3.56
CA GLY A 515 28.57 -20.06 3.59
C GLY A 515 27.47 -18.99 3.39
N GLY A 516 27.69 -18.03 2.49
CA GLY A 516 26.75 -16.93 2.22
C GLY A 516 26.61 -15.88 3.33
N ALA A 517 27.58 -15.77 4.26
CA ALA A 517 27.56 -14.78 5.34
C ALA A 517 28.96 -14.28 5.70
N VAL A 518 29.03 -13.13 6.38
CA VAL A 518 30.20 -12.71 7.16
C VAL A 518 29.94 -12.90 8.65
N THR A 519 30.99 -12.99 9.46
CA THR A 519 30.89 -12.90 10.92
C THR A 519 31.45 -11.56 11.37
N VAL A 520 30.74 -10.86 12.25
CA VAL A 520 31.13 -9.55 12.78
C VAL A 520 31.21 -9.63 14.30
N ARG A 521 32.37 -9.31 14.87
CA ARG A 521 32.47 -9.00 16.29
C ARG A 521 31.80 -7.65 16.55
N ASN A 522 30.65 -7.67 17.22
CA ASN A 522 29.94 -6.45 17.59
C ASN A 522 30.78 -5.61 18.58
N PRO A 523 30.88 -4.27 18.39
CA PRO A 523 31.54 -3.39 19.35
C PRO A 523 30.84 -3.35 20.73
N ALA A 524 31.43 -2.57 21.65
CA ALA A 524 30.86 -2.27 22.97
C ALA A 524 29.54 -1.45 22.85
N PRO A 525 28.66 -1.48 23.87
CA PRO A 525 27.34 -0.87 23.81
C PRO A 525 27.33 0.58 23.32
N GLY A 526 26.39 0.89 22.42
CA GLY A 526 26.31 2.20 21.74
C GLY A 526 27.19 2.32 20.49
N GLY A 527 28.13 1.40 20.25
CA GLY A 527 28.93 1.34 19.03
C GLY A 527 28.09 0.99 17.80
N THR A 528 28.54 1.44 16.62
CA THR A 528 27.90 1.15 15.33
C THR A 528 28.70 0.15 14.51
N VAL A 529 28.02 -0.57 13.63
CA VAL A 529 28.65 -1.41 12.60
C VAL A 529 28.34 -0.82 11.23
N SER A 530 29.33 -0.82 10.33
CA SER A 530 29.20 -0.35 8.95
C SER A 530 29.76 -1.38 7.97
N PHE A 531 29.13 -1.50 6.80
CA PHE A 531 29.53 -2.45 5.75
C PHE A 531 30.07 -1.74 4.52
N ARG A 532 31.05 -2.37 3.87
CA ARG A 532 31.50 -2.07 2.52
C ARG A 532 31.50 -3.35 1.69
N ALA A 533 31.09 -3.23 0.43
CA ALA A 533 31.18 -4.31 -0.54
C ALA A 533 31.77 -3.76 -1.84
N ALA A 534 32.82 -4.41 -2.33
CA ALA A 534 33.32 -4.24 -3.68
C ALA A 534 33.00 -5.52 -4.47
N LEU A 535 32.21 -5.40 -5.53
CA LEU A 535 31.70 -6.49 -6.34
C LEU A 535 32.12 -6.27 -7.80
N THR A 536 32.43 -7.36 -8.49
CA THR A 536 32.62 -7.35 -9.94
C THR A 536 32.01 -8.61 -10.54
N ASP A 537 31.28 -8.43 -11.63
CA ASP A 537 30.64 -9.53 -12.34
C ASP A 537 31.56 -10.19 -13.39
N THR A 538 31.02 -11.19 -14.09
CA THR A 538 31.67 -11.92 -15.17
C THR A 538 31.86 -11.10 -16.46
N GLU A 539 31.12 -10.00 -16.64
CA GLU A 539 31.22 -9.11 -17.82
C GLU A 539 32.20 -7.95 -17.59
N GLY A 540 32.54 -7.65 -16.34
CA GLY A 540 33.42 -6.55 -15.95
C GLY A 540 32.69 -5.30 -15.44
N ASN A 541 31.38 -5.37 -15.17
CA ASN A 541 30.68 -4.31 -14.45
C ASN A 541 31.01 -4.38 -12.96
N THR A 542 31.15 -3.22 -12.30
CA THR A 542 31.54 -3.13 -10.88
C THR A 542 30.46 -2.46 -10.04
N LEU A 543 30.46 -2.77 -8.74
CA LEU A 543 29.76 -2.04 -7.70
C LEU A 543 30.73 -1.79 -6.53
N ASP A 544 30.83 -0.53 -6.11
CA ASP A 544 31.37 -0.14 -4.81
C ASP A 544 30.25 0.40 -3.91
N GLN A 545 29.93 -0.32 -2.84
CA GLN A 545 28.85 -0.02 -1.92
C GLN A 545 29.37 0.28 -0.50
N THR A 546 28.80 1.27 0.18
CA THR A 546 29.03 1.56 1.61
C THR A 546 27.69 1.77 2.31
N LEU A 547 27.47 1.05 3.41
CA LEU A 547 26.35 1.20 4.34
C LEU A 547 26.93 1.67 5.69
N GLY A 548 27.03 2.99 5.88
CA GLY A 548 27.59 3.62 7.08
C GLY A 548 26.57 3.72 8.20
N ASN A 549 26.95 3.26 9.40
CA ASN A 549 26.08 3.05 10.57
C ASN A 549 24.87 2.15 10.25
N ALA A 550 25.16 1.01 9.61
CA ALA A 550 24.21 0.00 9.16
C ALA A 550 23.32 -0.53 10.30
N TYR A 551 23.89 -0.81 11.47
CA TYR A 551 23.17 -1.14 12.70
C TYR A 551 23.94 -0.70 13.96
N ARG A 552 23.30 -0.79 15.14
CA ARG A 552 23.87 -0.42 16.44
C ARG A 552 24.06 -1.63 17.36
N THR A 553 24.89 -1.46 18.38
CA THR A 553 25.06 -2.44 19.46
C THR A 553 24.47 -1.94 20.78
N ARG A 554 24.05 -2.88 21.63
CA ARG A 554 23.50 -2.62 22.97
C ARG A 554 23.95 -3.68 23.96
#